data_AF-A0A925IVH3-F1
#
_entry.id   AF-A0A925IVH3-F1
#
_cell.length_a   1.000
_cell.length_b   1.000
_cell.length_c   1.000
_cell.angle_alpha   90.00
_cell.angle_beta   90.00
_cell.angle_gamma   90.00
#
_symmetry.space_group_name_H-M   'P 1'
#
loop_
_entity.id
_entity.type
_entity.pdbx_description
1 polymer ?
#
loop_
_entity_poly.entity_id
_entity_poly.type
_entity_poly.pdbx_seq_one_letter_code
_entity_poly.pdbx_strand_id
1 'polypeptide(L)'
;MDTRSSYRVTSIDILRGLVMVIMALDHTRDFFHVTAMTDDPLNLATTTVPLYFTRWVTHFCAPVFVFLSGTSAYLSSKSKPLSDASLFLIKRGFWLVFVEVAVITLGLTFNPLYNFIIWQVIWAIGWSMVLLGLLIRFPFYTVLITGLLLFFGHNLFDHITLPEKGFAGNLLKILFTAQGTILQVSKSHFIGAFYAILPWTGVMLLGYCTGFWYRREFSAIRRKQLLITTGTTLIVIFVVLRFFNLYGDPVAWDNKNILSLLNTNKYPPSLLYLSMTLGPALLALAFLENVHSRWSSVISVYGRVPFFYYVLHFYLIHGLLVIVFFATGHGSAEIVDLRLPFLFRPLSFGYGLWVVYFIWIGVVAFLYLPCRWFNRYKLTHSQWWLKYV
;
A
#
# COMPACT_ATOMS: atom_id res chain seq x y z
N MET A 1 13.99 32.16 -16.21
CA MET A 1 14.62 31.29 -15.21
C MET A 1 13.90 31.47 -13.91
N ASP A 2 12.95 30.58 -13.58
CA ASP A 2 12.31 30.57 -12.27
C ASP A 2 12.43 29.14 -11.75
N THR A 3 13.64 28.80 -11.30
CA THR A 3 13.92 27.50 -10.67
C THR A 3 13.26 27.50 -9.30
N ARG A 4 11.95 27.26 -9.26
CA ARG A 4 11.29 26.76 -8.05
C ARG A 4 11.87 25.37 -7.80
N SER A 5 13.06 25.33 -7.19
CA SER A 5 13.61 24.16 -6.54
C SER A 5 12.63 23.78 -5.45
N SER A 6 11.64 22.96 -5.82
CA SER A 6 10.82 22.21 -4.87
C SER A 6 11.79 21.53 -3.93
N TYR A 7 11.79 21.96 -2.67
CA TYR A 7 12.56 21.33 -1.61
C TYR A 7 12.11 19.87 -1.53
N ARG A 8 12.91 18.98 -2.13
CA ARG A 8 12.58 17.57 -2.29
C ARG A 8 13.24 16.80 -1.16
N VAL A 9 12.41 16.17 -0.34
CA VAL A 9 12.87 15.41 0.82
C VAL A 9 13.36 14.04 0.35
N THR A 10 14.68 13.85 0.37
CA THR A 10 15.32 12.68 -0.23
C THR A 10 15.00 11.40 0.54
N SER A 11 14.89 11.44 1.88
CA SER A 11 14.51 10.27 2.69
C SER A 11 13.13 9.70 2.34
N ILE A 12 12.17 10.57 2.01
CA ILE A 12 10.84 10.15 1.55
C ILE A 12 10.92 9.40 0.22
N ASP A 13 11.70 9.92 -0.73
CA ASP A 13 11.89 9.26 -2.03
C ASP A 13 12.65 7.93 -1.88
N ILE A 14 13.66 7.85 -1.00
CA ILE A 14 14.39 6.59 -0.75
C ILE A 14 13.48 5.55 -0.13
N LEU A 15 12.79 5.88 0.97
CA LEU A 15 11.93 4.92 1.67
C LEU A 15 10.78 4.46 0.77
N ARG A 16 10.14 5.39 0.04
CA ARG A 16 9.10 5.03 -0.91
C ARG A 16 9.65 4.11 -2.00
N GLY A 17 10.82 4.42 -2.56
CA GLY A 17 11.45 3.61 -3.59
C GLY A 17 11.76 2.19 -3.11
N LEU A 18 12.27 2.05 -1.87
CA LEU A 18 12.53 0.75 -1.26
C LEU A 18 11.24 -0.07 -1.17
N VAL A 19 10.17 0.56 -0.69
CA VAL A 19 8.85 -0.07 -0.61
C VAL A 19 8.31 -0.45 -1.98
N MET A 20 8.52 0.34 -3.03
CA MET A 20 8.10 -0.03 -4.40
C MET A 20 8.80 -1.31 -4.87
N VAL A 21 10.11 -1.42 -4.62
CA VAL A 21 10.91 -2.59 -4.98
C VAL A 21 10.42 -3.83 -4.23
N ILE A 22 10.19 -3.72 -2.91
CA ILE A 22 9.68 -4.82 -2.08
C ILE A 22 8.24 -5.19 -2.47
N MET A 23 7.39 -4.23 -2.79
CA MET A 23 6.00 -4.48 -3.19
C MET A 23 5.90 -5.35 -4.45
N ALA A 24 6.78 -5.13 -5.43
CA ALA A 24 6.82 -5.95 -6.64
C ALA A 24 7.15 -7.43 -6.34
N LEU A 25 7.82 -7.74 -5.23
CA LEU A 25 8.06 -9.13 -4.81
C LEU A 25 6.75 -9.83 -4.45
N ASP A 26 5.84 -9.13 -3.76
CA ASP A 26 4.54 -9.66 -3.36
C ASP A 26 3.73 -10.08 -4.58
N HIS A 27 3.61 -9.17 -5.56
CA HIS A 27 2.84 -9.42 -6.76
C HIS A 27 3.51 -10.41 -7.70
N THR A 28 4.84 -10.43 -7.78
CA THR A 28 5.54 -11.48 -8.53
C THR A 28 5.27 -12.84 -7.90
N ARG A 29 5.29 -12.96 -6.57
CA ARG A 29 4.94 -14.21 -5.88
C ARG A 29 3.48 -14.59 -6.16
N ASP A 30 2.53 -13.66 -6.07
CA ASP A 30 1.11 -13.96 -6.31
C ASP A 30 0.90 -14.59 -7.70
N PHE A 31 1.59 -14.09 -8.72
CA PHE A 31 1.46 -14.63 -10.08
C PHE A 31 2.31 -15.87 -10.36
N PHE A 32 3.49 -16.02 -9.73
CA PHE A 32 4.46 -17.04 -10.12
C PHE A 32 4.77 -18.10 -9.06
N HIS A 33 4.35 -17.96 -7.81
CA HIS A 33 4.63 -18.98 -6.80
C HIS A 33 3.61 -20.13 -6.89
N VAL A 34 4.08 -21.37 -6.79
CA VAL A 34 3.26 -22.58 -6.99
C VAL A 34 2.04 -22.67 -6.09
N THR A 35 2.12 -22.23 -4.83
CA THR A 35 0.98 -22.24 -3.90
C THR A 35 0.18 -20.94 -3.84
N ALA A 36 0.49 -19.94 -4.68
CA ALA A 36 -0.06 -18.59 -4.52
C ALA A 36 -1.58 -18.51 -4.57
N MET A 37 -2.23 -19.43 -5.29
CA MET A 37 -3.68 -19.48 -5.44
C MET A 37 -4.36 -20.54 -4.56
N THR A 38 -3.58 -21.37 -3.86
CA THR A 38 -4.07 -22.54 -3.12
C THR A 38 -3.84 -22.47 -1.62
N ASP A 39 -2.93 -21.64 -1.14
CA ASP A 39 -2.60 -21.55 0.28
C ASP A 39 -2.15 -20.13 0.68
N ASP A 40 -2.28 -19.82 1.97
CA ASP A 40 -1.78 -18.57 2.54
C ASP A 40 -0.29 -18.72 2.91
N PRO A 41 0.63 -17.91 2.35
CA PRO A 41 2.04 -17.94 2.73
C PRO A 41 2.32 -17.64 4.21
N LEU A 42 1.35 -17.15 4.98
CA LEU A 42 1.44 -16.94 6.43
C LEU A 42 0.77 -18.04 7.26
N ASN A 43 0.19 -19.06 6.62
CA ASN A 43 -0.38 -20.21 7.31
C ASN A 43 0.73 -21.01 8.02
N LEU A 44 0.77 -20.93 9.35
CA LEU A 44 1.83 -21.55 10.16
C LEU A 44 1.86 -23.08 10.07
N ALA A 45 0.78 -23.72 9.61
CA ALA A 45 0.71 -25.17 9.46
C ALA A 45 1.40 -25.67 8.19
N THR A 46 1.49 -24.84 7.14
CA THR A 46 1.91 -25.25 5.79
C THR A 46 3.05 -24.40 5.23
N THR A 47 3.30 -23.22 5.79
CA THR A 47 4.34 -22.31 5.31
C THR A 47 5.74 -22.83 5.61
N THR A 48 6.70 -22.26 4.88
CA THR A 48 8.14 -22.41 5.16
C THR A 48 8.69 -21.08 5.64
N VAL A 49 9.76 -21.10 6.43
CA VAL A 49 10.39 -19.86 6.94
C VAL A 49 10.73 -18.87 5.80
N PRO A 50 11.31 -19.29 4.65
CA PRO A 50 11.56 -18.37 3.55
C PRO A 50 10.28 -17.79 2.94
N LEU A 51 9.23 -18.59 2.75
CA LEU A 51 7.95 -18.13 2.19
C LEU A 51 7.26 -17.14 3.12
N TYR A 52 7.24 -17.45 4.42
CA TYR A 52 6.69 -16.57 5.44
C TYR A 52 7.38 -15.20 5.40
N PHE A 53 8.72 -15.15 5.45
CA PHE A 53 9.44 -13.87 5.44
C PHE A 53 9.34 -13.14 4.10
N THR A 54 9.20 -13.85 2.99
CA THR A 54 8.88 -13.26 1.67
C THR A 54 7.57 -12.50 1.72
N ARG A 55 6.54 -13.06 2.35
CA ARG A 55 5.25 -12.37 2.50
C ARG A 55 5.28 -11.32 3.61
N TRP A 56 5.99 -11.57 4.70
CA TRP A 56 6.01 -10.67 5.84
C TRP A 56 6.73 -9.36 5.53
N VAL A 57 7.85 -9.38 4.80
CA VAL A 57 8.58 -8.15 4.44
C VAL A 57 7.74 -7.19 3.60
N THR A 58 6.78 -7.69 2.83
CA THR A 58 5.87 -6.88 2.02
C THR A 58 4.76 -6.22 2.84
N HIS A 59 4.61 -6.56 4.13
CA HIS A 59 3.67 -5.88 5.04
C HIS A 59 3.99 -4.40 5.21
N PHE A 60 5.26 -4.01 5.11
CA PHE A 60 5.67 -2.62 5.18
C PHE A 60 5.08 -1.77 4.04
N CYS A 61 4.70 -2.40 2.91
CA CYS A 61 4.43 -1.65 1.69
C CYS A 61 3.19 -0.75 1.80
N ALA A 62 2.03 -1.32 2.16
CA ALA A 62 0.79 -0.54 2.22
C ALA A 62 0.82 0.57 3.30
N PRO A 63 1.18 0.30 4.58
CA PRO A 63 1.26 1.33 5.62
C PRO A 63 2.18 2.49 5.27
N VAL A 64 3.41 2.18 4.82
CA VAL A 64 4.38 3.20 4.45
C VAL A 64 3.88 4.02 3.27
N PHE A 65 3.27 3.38 2.27
CA PHE A 65 2.77 4.08 1.09
C PHE A 65 1.62 5.04 1.43
N VAL A 66 0.64 4.58 2.22
CA VAL A 66 -0.49 5.41 2.68
C VAL A 66 0.01 6.57 3.55
N PHE A 67 0.90 6.30 4.49
CA PHE A 67 1.50 7.33 5.38
C PHE A 67 2.28 8.39 4.60
N LEU A 68 3.18 7.96 3.68
CA LEU A 68 3.95 8.88 2.85
C LEU A 68 3.09 9.62 1.82
N SER A 69 1.94 9.09 1.44
CA SER A 69 0.96 9.79 0.60
C SER A 69 0.33 10.95 1.36
N GLY A 70 -0.04 10.76 2.64
CA GLY A 70 -0.46 11.84 3.54
C GLY A 70 0.64 12.90 3.71
N THR A 71 1.86 12.46 3.96
CA THR A 71 3.03 13.37 4.08
C THR A 71 3.22 14.21 2.81
N SER A 72 3.07 13.58 1.63
CA SER A 72 3.18 14.27 0.35
C SER A 72 2.01 15.21 0.08
N ALA A 73 0.79 14.85 0.51
CA ALA A 73 -0.38 15.70 0.42
C ALA A 73 -0.13 17.01 1.18
N TYR A 74 0.42 16.93 2.40
CA TYR A 74 0.80 18.09 3.18
C TYR A 74 1.79 19.02 2.47
N LEU A 75 2.90 18.46 2.00
CA LEU A 75 3.95 19.22 1.31
C LEU A 75 3.42 19.87 0.02
N SER A 76 2.53 19.18 -0.70
CA SER A 76 1.92 19.69 -1.94
C SER A 76 0.85 20.77 -1.72
N SER A 77 0.30 20.85 -0.51
CA SER A 77 -0.75 21.81 -0.14
C SER A 77 -0.18 23.12 0.41
N LYS A 78 1.07 23.15 0.92
CA LYS A 78 1.68 24.35 1.56
C LYS A 78 1.69 25.58 0.64
N SER A 79 1.82 25.38 -0.67
CA SER A 79 1.93 26.48 -1.64
C SER A 79 0.62 26.87 -2.32
N LYS A 80 -0.54 26.42 -1.81
CA LYS A 80 -1.86 26.62 -2.42
C LYS A 80 -2.83 27.22 -1.40
N PRO A 81 -3.82 28.01 -1.85
CA PRO A 81 -5.00 28.31 -1.04
C PRO A 81 -5.64 27.02 -0.51
N LEU A 82 -6.19 27.05 0.69
CA LEU A 82 -6.79 25.87 1.34
C LEU A 82 -7.92 25.25 0.49
N SER A 83 -8.74 26.08 -0.17
CA SER A 83 -9.78 25.64 -1.10
C SER A 83 -9.22 24.83 -2.26
N ASP A 84 -8.11 25.29 -2.85
CA ASP A 84 -7.48 24.68 -4.01
C ASP A 84 -6.74 23.39 -3.62
N ALA A 85 -6.09 23.39 -2.45
CA ALA A 85 -5.50 22.20 -1.87
C ALA A 85 -6.55 21.12 -1.61
N SER A 86 -7.67 21.49 -0.98
CA SER A 86 -8.81 20.61 -0.69
C SER A 86 -9.39 20.03 -1.98
N LEU A 87 -9.72 20.87 -2.96
CA LEU A 87 -10.28 20.43 -4.23
C LEU A 87 -9.30 19.56 -5.01
N PHE A 88 -8.01 19.87 -4.97
CA PHE A 88 -6.97 19.05 -5.60
C PHE A 88 -6.91 17.64 -5.00
N LEU A 89 -6.93 17.51 -3.67
CA LEU A 89 -6.92 16.21 -3.00
C LEU A 89 -8.18 15.40 -3.30
N ILE A 90 -9.35 16.03 -3.32
CA ILE A 90 -10.62 15.37 -3.65
C ILE A 90 -10.60 14.87 -5.11
N LYS A 91 -10.21 15.73 -6.07
CA LYS A 91 -10.11 15.34 -7.49
C LYS A 91 -9.11 14.22 -7.69
N ARG A 92 -7.95 14.28 -7.02
CA ARG A 92 -6.94 13.24 -7.08
C ARG A 92 -7.42 11.93 -6.43
N GLY A 93 -8.16 12.01 -5.33
CA GLY A 93 -8.75 10.86 -4.67
C GLY A 93 -9.72 10.11 -5.57
N PHE A 94 -10.66 10.83 -6.20
CA PHE A 94 -11.57 10.23 -7.18
C PHE A 94 -10.86 9.70 -8.43
N TRP A 95 -9.80 10.38 -8.89
CA TRP A 95 -8.96 9.85 -9.95
C TRP A 95 -8.32 8.50 -9.59
N LEU A 96 -7.80 8.36 -8.37
CA LEU A 96 -7.25 7.09 -7.89
C LEU A 96 -8.31 5.99 -7.78
N VAL A 97 -9.52 6.32 -7.33
CA VAL A 97 -10.65 5.36 -7.32
C VAL A 97 -10.98 4.89 -8.74
N PHE A 98 -11.04 5.81 -9.70
CA PHE A 98 -11.24 5.45 -11.11
C PHE A 98 -10.11 4.55 -11.64
N VAL A 99 -8.84 4.90 -11.35
CA VAL A 99 -7.68 4.10 -11.77
C VAL A 99 -7.73 2.70 -11.17
N GLU A 100 -8.12 2.52 -9.92
CA GLU A 100 -8.25 1.19 -9.31
C GLU A 100 -9.25 0.32 -10.08
N VAL A 101 -10.43 0.88 -10.34
CA VAL A 101 -11.53 0.17 -10.98
C VAL A 101 -11.24 -0.12 -12.46
N ALA A 102 -10.69 0.85 -13.19
CA ALA A 102 -10.50 0.74 -14.64
C ALA A 102 -9.12 0.19 -15.01
N VAL A 103 -8.04 0.64 -14.37
CA VAL A 103 -6.67 0.32 -14.80
C VAL A 103 -6.12 -0.85 -14.00
N ILE A 104 -6.16 -0.78 -12.67
CA ILE A 104 -5.53 -1.80 -11.82
C ILE A 104 -6.29 -3.10 -11.85
N THR A 105 -7.63 -3.07 -11.77
CA THR A 105 -8.45 -4.27 -11.89
C THR A 105 -8.16 -5.00 -13.21
N LEU A 106 -8.06 -4.27 -14.33
CA LEU A 106 -7.70 -4.87 -15.62
C LEU A 106 -6.27 -5.40 -15.62
N GLY A 107 -5.31 -4.65 -15.09
CA GLY A 107 -3.92 -5.08 -15.02
C GLY A 107 -3.69 -6.31 -14.15
N LEU A 108 -4.53 -6.51 -13.12
CA LEU A 108 -4.43 -7.63 -12.19
C LEU A 108 -5.21 -8.87 -12.66
N THR A 109 -6.39 -8.68 -13.26
CA THR A 109 -7.24 -9.80 -13.72
C THR A 109 -6.96 -10.21 -15.16
N PHE A 110 -6.44 -9.29 -15.98
CA PHE A 110 -6.41 -9.37 -17.45
C PHE A 110 -7.76 -9.67 -18.09
N ASN A 111 -8.86 -9.42 -17.36
CA ASN A 111 -10.22 -9.65 -17.85
C ASN A 111 -10.85 -8.34 -18.35
N PRO A 112 -11.00 -8.14 -19.68
CA PRO A 112 -11.59 -6.93 -20.24
C PRO A 112 -13.09 -6.79 -19.96
N LEU A 113 -13.76 -7.86 -19.49
CA LEU A 113 -15.18 -7.84 -19.14
C LEU A 113 -15.44 -7.40 -17.70
N TYR A 114 -14.39 -7.23 -16.86
CA TYR A 114 -14.51 -6.78 -15.47
C TYR A 114 -15.54 -7.58 -14.64
N ASN A 115 -15.62 -8.90 -14.86
CA ASN A 115 -16.50 -9.78 -14.07
C ASN A 115 -16.17 -9.75 -12.57
N PHE A 116 -14.95 -9.39 -12.21
CA PHE A 116 -14.53 -9.25 -10.83
C PHE A 116 -13.74 -7.95 -10.67
N ILE A 117 -14.35 -6.96 -10.01
CA ILE A 117 -13.70 -5.67 -9.70
C ILE A 117 -13.03 -5.76 -8.34
N ILE A 118 -11.78 -5.31 -8.27
CA ILE A 118 -10.94 -5.50 -7.08
C ILE A 118 -10.67 -4.13 -6.45
N TRP A 119 -11.11 -3.95 -5.21
CA TRP A 119 -10.83 -2.75 -4.41
C TRP A 119 -9.70 -3.04 -3.43
N GLN A 120 -8.49 -2.61 -3.78
CA GLN A 120 -7.25 -2.81 -3.03
C GLN A 120 -6.74 -1.50 -2.42
N VAL A 121 -5.42 -1.37 -2.33
CA VAL A 121 -4.75 -0.28 -1.64
C VAL A 121 -5.00 1.07 -2.32
N ILE A 122 -5.12 1.14 -3.65
CA ILE A 122 -5.38 2.42 -4.34
C ILE A 122 -6.81 2.88 -4.09
N TRP A 123 -7.78 1.97 -4.01
CA TRP A 123 -9.15 2.29 -3.55
C TRP A 123 -9.14 2.99 -2.18
N ALA A 124 -8.47 2.38 -1.20
CA ALA A 124 -8.40 2.94 0.15
C ALA A 124 -7.66 4.29 0.18
N ILE A 125 -6.56 4.44 -0.59
CA ILE A 125 -5.85 5.71 -0.73
C ILE A 125 -6.75 6.77 -1.39
N GLY A 126 -7.50 6.42 -2.42
CA GLY A 126 -8.40 7.32 -3.13
C GLY A 126 -9.44 7.93 -2.19
N TRP A 127 -10.16 7.10 -1.45
CA TRP A 127 -11.13 7.57 -0.45
C TRP A 127 -10.48 8.29 0.73
N SER A 128 -9.33 7.83 1.21
CA SER A 128 -8.57 8.52 2.26
C SER A 128 -8.16 9.93 1.80
N MET A 129 -7.80 10.12 0.53
CA MET A 129 -7.49 11.45 -0.02
C MET A 129 -8.72 12.34 -0.14
N VAL A 130 -9.89 11.78 -0.48
CA VAL A 130 -11.16 12.53 -0.48
C VAL A 130 -11.47 13.01 0.94
N LEU A 131 -11.42 12.11 1.92
CA LEU A 131 -11.68 12.45 3.34
C LEU A 131 -10.67 13.45 3.88
N LEU A 132 -9.37 13.26 3.59
CA LEU A 132 -8.34 14.24 3.94
C LEU A 132 -8.65 15.59 3.27
N GLY A 133 -9.00 15.62 1.99
CA GLY A 133 -9.34 16.84 1.27
C GLY A 133 -10.49 17.62 1.91
N LEU A 134 -11.47 16.93 2.51
CA LEU A 134 -12.53 17.57 3.30
C LEU A 134 -12.00 18.05 4.67
N LEU A 135 -11.25 17.21 5.38
CA LEU A 135 -10.75 17.48 6.72
C LEU A 135 -9.71 18.61 6.79
N ILE A 136 -8.92 18.85 5.75
CA ILE A 136 -7.92 19.94 5.75
C ILE A 136 -8.53 21.35 5.73
N ARG A 137 -9.85 21.47 5.57
CA ARG A 137 -10.58 22.73 5.74
C ARG A 137 -10.76 23.11 7.21
N PHE A 138 -10.56 22.15 8.11
CA PHE A 138 -10.63 22.34 9.56
C PHE A 138 -9.23 22.60 10.14
N PRO A 139 -9.14 23.04 11.41
CA PRO A 139 -7.87 23.24 12.08
C PRO A 139 -7.00 21.98 12.08
N PHE A 140 -5.67 22.16 12.08
CA PHE A 140 -4.70 21.07 12.09
C PHE A 140 -4.99 20.01 13.17
N TYR A 141 -5.42 20.45 14.36
CA TYR A 141 -5.74 19.56 15.48
C TYR A 141 -6.92 18.64 15.20
N THR A 142 -7.91 19.06 14.40
CA THR A 142 -9.02 18.19 13.97
C THR A 142 -8.49 17.04 13.13
N VAL A 143 -7.58 17.32 12.19
CA VAL A 143 -6.94 16.27 11.37
C VAL A 143 -6.14 15.32 12.24
N LEU A 144 -5.37 15.85 13.20
CA LEU A 144 -4.54 15.07 14.11
C LEU A 144 -5.38 14.16 15.02
N ILE A 145 -6.38 14.72 15.71
CA ILE A 145 -7.24 13.97 16.63
C ILE A 145 -8.01 12.89 15.89
N THR A 146 -8.62 13.20 14.74
CA THR A 146 -9.29 12.20 13.91
C THR A 146 -8.33 11.11 13.44
N GLY A 147 -7.11 11.48 13.04
CA GLY A 147 -6.07 10.52 12.67
C GLY A 147 -5.71 9.59 13.82
N LEU A 148 -5.51 10.12 15.03
CA LEU A 148 -5.20 9.34 16.23
C LEU A 148 -6.36 8.41 16.62
N LEU A 149 -7.60 8.92 16.60
CA LEU A 149 -8.79 8.13 16.92
C LEU A 149 -8.98 6.96 15.95
N LEU A 150 -8.80 7.19 14.65
CA LEU A 150 -8.88 6.11 13.66
C LEU A 150 -7.71 5.14 13.79
N PHE A 151 -6.48 5.65 13.96
CA PHE A 151 -5.29 4.80 14.05
C PHE A 151 -5.31 3.89 15.27
N PHE A 152 -5.60 4.45 16.45
CA PHE A 152 -5.59 3.70 17.71
C PHE A 152 -6.93 3.06 18.05
N GLY A 153 -8.06 3.60 17.59
CA GLY A 153 -9.39 3.19 18.03
C GLY A 153 -10.16 2.27 17.07
N HIS A 154 -9.72 2.10 15.82
CA HIS A 154 -10.52 1.34 14.85
C HIS A 154 -10.69 -0.15 15.22
N ASN A 155 -9.76 -0.76 15.96
CA ASN A 155 -9.91 -2.15 16.42
C ASN A 155 -10.99 -2.32 17.50
N LEU A 156 -11.51 -1.25 18.09
CA LEU A 156 -12.69 -1.36 18.96
C LEU A 156 -13.91 -1.91 18.21
N PHE A 157 -13.96 -1.71 16.88
CA PHE A 157 -15.00 -2.28 16.03
C PHE A 157 -14.88 -3.79 15.83
N ASP A 158 -13.72 -4.40 16.15
CA ASP A 158 -13.57 -5.86 16.11
C ASP A 158 -14.43 -6.55 17.19
N HIS A 159 -14.85 -5.81 18.22
CA HIS A 159 -15.73 -6.29 19.30
C HIS A 159 -17.22 -6.00 19.05
N ILE A 160 -17.57 -5.40 17.91
CA ILE A 160 -18.96 -5.04 17.58
C ILE A 160 -19.46 -5.96 16.46
N THR A 161 -20.59 -6.64 16.69
CA THR A 161 -21.25 -7.43 15.65
C THR A 161 -21.90 -6.51 14.61
N LEU A 162 -21.28 -6.41 13.44
CA LEU A 162 -21.83 -5.64 12.32
C LEU A 162 -22.98 -6.41 11.65
N PRO A 163 -24.01 -5.72 11.13
CA PRO A 163 -25.07 -6.36 10.36
C PRO A 163 -24.50 -7.17 9.18
N GLU A 164 -24.88 -8.44 9.08
CA GLU A 164 -24.33 -9.33 8.05
C GLU A 164 -24.82 -8.99 6.64
N LYS A 165 -26.08 -8.54 6.53
CA LYS A 165 -26.80 -8.31 5.29
C LYS A 165 -27.35 -6.89 5.19
N GLY A 166 -27.69 -6.49 3.97
CA GLY A 166 -28.29 -5.20 3.68
C GLY A 166 -27.26 -4.10 3.42
N PHE A 167 -27.77 -2.96 2.92
CA PHE A 167 -26.95 -1.83 2.50
C PHE A 167 -26.05 -1.30 3.63
N ALA A 168 -26.62 -1.12 4.84
CA ALA A 168 -25.88 -0.62 6.00
C ALA A 168 -24.75 -1.57 6.43
N GLY A 169 -25.00 -2.89 6.42
CA GLY A 169 -23.99 -3.90 6.73
C GLY A 169 -22.83 -3.88 5.74
N ASN A 170 -23.12 -3.83 4.44
CA ASN A 170 -22.11 -3.73 3.39
C ASN A 170 -21.30 -2.45 3.49
N LEU A 171 -21.95 -1.32 3.76
CA LEU A 171 -21.28 -0.03 3.93
C LEU A 171 -20.32 -0.06 5.14
N LEU A 172 -20.77 -0.55 6.29
CA LEU A 172 -19.94 -0.65 7.50
C LEU A 172 -18.75 -1.58 7.26
N LYS A 173 -18.95 -2.70 6.56
CA LYS A 173 -17.86 -3.61 6.16
C LYS A 173 -16.82 -2.88 5.29
N ILE A 174 -17.23 -2.15 4.24
CA ILE A 174 -16.31 -1.40 3.37
C ILE A 174 -15.55 -0.32 4.16
N LEU A 175 -16.22 0.33 5.11
CA LEU A 175 -15.63 1.41 5.90
C LEU A 175 -14.62 0.92 6.94
N PHE A 176 -14.92 -0.17 7.66
CA PHE A 176 -14.16 -0.57 8.84
C PHE A 176 -13.39 -1.89 8.72
N THR A 177 -13.96 -2.92 8.09
CA THR A 177 -13.38 -4.28 8.15
C THR A 177 -12.81 -4.74 6.81
N ALA A 178 -13.60 -4.74 5.75
CA ALA A 178 -13.24 -5.19 4.40
C ALA A 178 -12.45 -6.51 4.39
N GLN A 179 -12.88 -7.48 5.22
CA GLN A 179 -12.30 -8.82 5.34
C GLN A 179 -12.60 -9.67 4.10
N GLY A 180 -12.08 -9.27 2.93
CA GLY A 180 -12.33 -9.97 1.66
C GLY A 180 -13.82 -9.99 1.30
N THR A 181 -14.56 -8.93 1.62
CA THR A 181 -16.00 -8.86 1.39
C THR A 181 -16.29 -8.94 -0.10
N ILE A 182 -16.95 -10.02 -0.53
CA ILE A 182 -17.41 -10.18 -1.91
C ILE A 182 -18.85 -9.68 -2.00
N LEU A 183 -19.06 -8.64 -2.79
CA LEU A 183 -20.36 -8.07 -3.09
C LEU A 183 -20.80 -8.52 -4.47
N GLN A 184 -21.91 -9.25 -4.53
CA GLN A 184 -22.50 -9.65 -5.79
C GLN A 184 -23.29 -8.49 -6.40
N VAL A 185 -22.90 -8.03 -7.59
CA VAL A 185 -23.60 -6.97 -8.33
C VAL A 185 -24.61 -7.58 -9.30
N SER A 186 -24.24 -8.68 -9.95
CA SER A 186 -25.11 -9.45 -10.84
C SER A 186 -24.73 -10.94 -10.82
N LYS A 187 -25.38 -11.76 -11.65
CA LYS A 187 -25.05 -13.19 -11.77
C LYS A 187 -23.59 -13.45 -12.20
N SER A 188 -22.99 -12.51 -12.93
CA SER A 188 -21.65 -12.66 -13.52
C SER A 188 -20.67 -11.56 -13.11
N HIS A 189 -21.08 -10.64 -12.23
CA HIS A 189 -20.26 -9.52 -11.80
C HIS A 189 -20.21 -9.39 -10.28
N PHE A 190 -18.99 -9.31 -9.76
CA PHE A 190 -18.69 -9.25 -8.34
C PHE A 190 -17.69 -8.12 -8.05
N ILE A 191 -17.75 -7.60 -6.83
CA ILE A 191 -16.77 -6.64 -6.29
C ILE A 191 -16.12 -7.28 -5.07
N GLY A 192 -14.80 -7.42 -5.08
CA GLY A 192 -14.01 -7.82 -3.91
C GLY A 192 -13.44 -6.60 -3.19
N ALA A 193 -13.89 -6.35 -1.97
CA ALA A 193 -13.35 -5.30 -1.10
C ALA A 193 -12.28 -5.87 -0.15
N PHE A 194 -11.02 -5.52 -0.38
CA PHE A 194 -9.87 -6.06 0.35
C PHE A 194 -9.18 -5.03 1.26
N TYR A 195 -9.51 -3.74 1.14
CA TYR A 195 -8.93 -2.67 1.96
C TYR A 195 -10.03 -1.74 2.52
N ALA A 196 -10.14 -1.68 3.84
CA ALA A 196 -11.14 -0.87 4.54
C ALA A 196 -10.81 0.62 4.56
N ILE A 197 -11.76 1.51 4.29
CA ILE A 197 -11.46 2.93 4.05
C ILE A 197 -10.91 3.63 5.30
N LEU A 198 -11.56 3.49 6.46
CA LEU A 198 -11.29 4.31 7.64
C LEU A 198 -9.98 3.96 8.38
N PRO A 199 -9.61 2.68 8.58
CA PRO A 199 -8.31 2.35 9.16
C PRO A 199 -7.14 2.95 8.37
N TRP A 200 -7.17 2.83 7.02
CA TRP A 200 -6.17 3.44 6.15
C TRP A 200 -6.24 4.98 6.13
N THR A 201 -7.45 5.55 6.29
CA THR A 201 -7.61 7.00 6.43
C THR A 201 -6.84 7.50 7.64
N GLY A 202 -6.95 6.84 8.80
CA GLY A 202 -6.18 7.19 10.00
C GLY A 202 -4.68 7.30 9.74
N VAL A 203 -4.11 6.31 9.04
CA VAL A 203 -2.69 6.31 8.61
C VAL A 203 -2.37 7.51 7.73
N MET A 204 -3.22 7.84 6.77
CA MET A 204 -3.02 8.98 5.88
C MET A 204 -3.08 10.32 6.63
N LEU A 205 -4.02 10.48 7.57
CA LEU A 205 -4.16 11.71 8.36
C LEU A 205 -2.92 11.94 9.25
N LEU A 206 -2.42 10.88 9.91
CA LEU A 206 -1.19 10.96 10.70
C LEU A 206 0.04 11.24 9.82
N GLY A 207 0.08 10.66 8.62
CA GLY A 207 1.08 11.00 7.60
C GLY A 207 1.01 12.48 7.20
N TYR A 208 -0.18 13.02 6.98
CA TYR A 208 -0.39 14.44 6.69
C TYR A 208 0.11 15.33 7.83
N CYS A 209 -0.22 14.99 9.08
CA CYS A 209 0.28 15.72 10.25
C CYS A 209 1.81 15.65 10.37
N THR A 210 2.41 14.50 10.07
CA THR A 210 3.88 14.32 10.05
C THR A 210 4.56 15.18 8.99
N GLY A 211 3.86 15.49 7.90
CA GLY A 211 4.32 16.46 6.90
C GLY A 211 4.69 17.83 7.48
N PHE A 212 4.10 18.23 8.61
CA PHE A 212 4.46 19.46 9.33
C PHE A 212 5.94 19.49 9.73
N TRP A 213 6.54 18.34 10.10
CA TRP A 213 7.95 18.25 10.52
C TRP A 213 8.94 18.49 9.38
N TYR A 214 8.50 18.36 8.13
CA TYR A 214 9.30 18.58 6.92
C TYR A 214 9.17 20.00 6.35
N ARG A 215 8.56 20.92 7.11
CA ARG A 215 8.60 22.35 6.79
C ARG A 215 10.05 22.86 6.81
N ARG A 216 10.37 23.78 5.91
CA ARG A 216 11.71 24.40 5.79
C ARG A 216 12.16 25.06 7.10
N GLU A 217 11.21 25.62 7.85
CA GLU A 217 11.44 26.33 9.10
C GLU A 217 11.56 25.37 10.32
N PHE A 218 11.29 24.07 10.12
CA PHE A 218 11.32 23.07 11.19
C PHE A 218 12.73 22.50 11.37
N SER A 219 13.25 22.58 12.61
CA SER A 219 14.59 22.09 12.96
C SER A 219 14.79 20.63 12.56
N ALA A 220 15.86 20.35 11.81
CA ALA A 220 16.23 19.00 11.39
C ALA A 220 16.53 18.08 12.59
N ILE A 221 17.19 18.62 13.62
CA ILE A 221 17.48 17.90 14.87
C ILE A 221 16.17 17.49 15.55
N ARG A 222 15.23 18.45 15.67
CA ARG A 222 13.92 18.19 16.29
C ARG A 222 13.10 17.20 15.47
N ARG A 223 13.12 17.29 14.13
CA ARG A 223 12.46 16.34 13.24
C ARG A 223 13.00 14.92 13.46
N LYS A 224 14.33 14.76 13.46
CA LYS A 224 14.98 13.48 13.69
C LYS A 224 14.61 12.90 15.06
N GLN A 225 14.64 13.71 16.11
CA GLN A 225 14.20 13.29 17.45
C GLN A 225 12.75 12.83 17.46
N LEU A 226 11.83 13.60 16.86
CA LEU A 226 10.42 13.21 16.79
C LEU A 226 10.22 11.90 16.02
N LEU A 227 10.87 11.72 14.88
CA LEU A 227 10.80 10.47 14.10
C LEU A 227 11.34 9.26 14.89
N ILE A 228 12.45 9.44 15.62
CA ILE A 228 13.02 8.38 16.46
C ILE A 228 12.07 8.05 17.62
N THR A 229 11.59 9.07 18.33
CA THR A 229 10.69 8.88 19.47
C THR A 229 9.39 8.23 19.04
N THR A 230 8.71 8.73 18.00
CA THR A 230 7.45 8.14 17.55
C THR A 230 7.63 6.75 16.97
N GLY A 231 8.69 6.53 16.18
CA GLY A 231 9.02 5.20 15.64
C GLY A 231 9.28 4.18 16.75
N THR A 232 10.08 4.56 17.76
CA THR A 232 10.38 3.71 18.92
C THR A 232 9.14 3.45 19.76
N THR A 233 8.31 4.46 20.01
CA THR A 233 7.05 4.31 20.76
C THR A 233 6.11 3.33 20.06
N LEU A 234 5.96 3.38 18.73
CA LEU A 234 5.14 2.40 18.00
C LEU A 234 5.72 0.98 18.12
N ILE A 235 7.04 0.80 18.06
CA ILE A 235 7.66 -0.51 18.27
C ILE A 235 7.39 -1.01 19.69
N VAL A 236 7.52 -0.16 20.71
CA VAL A 236 7.22 -0.53 22.10
C VAL A 236 5.75 -0.88 22.27
N ILE A 237 4.83 -0.11 21.68
CA ILE A 237 3.39 -0.42 21.66
C ILE A 237 3.15 -1.80 21.06
N PHE A 238 3.75 -2.09 19.89
CA PHE A 238 3.66 -3.41 19.27
C PHE A 238 4.16 -4.50 20.22
N VAL A 239 5.39 -4.38 20.74
CA VAL A 239 5.99 -5.42 21.58
C VAL A 239 5.15 -5.66 22.84
N VAL A 240 4.76 -4.60 23.56
CA VAL A 240 4.02 -4.74 24.82
C VAL A 240 2.63 -5.32 24.56
N LEU A 241 1.84 -4.72 23.66
CA LEU A 241 0.48 -5.18 23.41
C LEU A 241 0.45 -6.57 22.78
N ARG A 242 1.36 -6.87 21.84
CA ARG A 242 1.46 -8.18 21.22
C ARG A 242 1.87 -9.24 22.23
N PHE A 243 2.97 -9.04 22.96
CA PHE A 243 3.52 -10.05 23.87
C PHE A 243 2.52 -10.49 24.93
N PHE A 244 1.70 -9.58 25.44
CA PHE A 244 0.67 -9.87 26.43
C PHE A 244 -0.71 -10.20 25.85
N ASN A 245 -0.86 -10.32 24.51
CA ASN A 245 -2.15 -10.57 23.85
C ASN A 245 -3.26 -9.59 24.29
N LEU A 246 -2.92 -8.30 24.34
CA LEU A 246 -3.84 -7.23 24.73
C LEU A 246 -4.61 -6.71 23.50
N TYR A 247 -4.91 -5.41 23.48
CA TYR A 247 -5.63 -4.73 22.41
C TYR A 247 -4.83 -4.61 21.11
N GLY A 248 -5.54 -4.54 19.98
CA GLY A 248 -5.00 -4.05 18.72
C GLY A 248 -4.72 -5.12 17.66
N ASP A 249 -5.11 -6.37 17.88
CA ASP A 249 -5.16 -7.42 16.87
C ASP A 249 -6.25 -8.45 17.21
N PRO A 250 -7.07 -8.90 16.25
CA PRO A 250 -8.16 -9.84 16.52
C PRO A 250 -7.67 -11.27 16.79
N VAL A 251 -6.43 -11.61 16.42
CA VAL A 251 -5.86 -12.96 16.56
C VAL A 251 -4.71 -12.93 17.55
N ALA A 252 -4.89 -13.62 18.68
CA ALA A 252 -3.83 -13.80 19.67
C ALA A 252 -2.62 -14.55 19.07
N TRP A 253 -1.41 -14.17 19.45
CA TRP A 253 -0.22 -14.94 19.07
C TRP A 253 -0.07 -16.18 19.96
N ASP A 254 0.49 -17.22 19.37
CA ASP A 254 0.90 -18.43 20.08
C ASP A 254 2.28 -18.22 20.71
N ASN A 255 2.33 -18.21 22.05
CA ASN A 255 3.54 -17.99 22.85
C ASN A 255 4.70 -18.95 22.54
N LYS A 256 4.46 -20.04 21.80
CA LYS A 256 5.47 -21.04 21.42
C LYS A 256 6.07 -20.79 20.02
N ASN A 257 5.56 -19.85 19.24
CA ASN A 257 5.97 -19.65 17.85
C ASN A 257 6.27 -18.17 17.52
N ILE A 258 7.55 -17.88 17.24
CA ILE A 258 8.02 -16.53 16.87
C ILE A 258 7.37 -16.04 15.57
N LEU A 259 7.04 -16.92 14.62
CA LEU A 259 6.32 -16.53 13.41
C LEU A 259 4.87 -16.10 13.73
N SER A 260 4.26 -16.68 14.77
CA SER A 260 2.95 -16.25 15.25
C SER A 260 3.02 -14.84 15.87
N LEU A 261 4.09 -14.52 16.59
CA LEU A 261 4.31 -13.18 17.15
C LEU A 261 4.23 -12.10 16.08
N LEU A 262 4.83 -12.35 14.91
CA LEU A 262 4.89 -11.43 13.78
C LEU A 262 3.68 -11.50 12.83
N ASN A 263 2.79 -12.49 13.00
CA ASN A 263 1.62 -12.70 12.17
C ASN A 263 0.41 -11.91 12.69
N THR A 264 0.37 -10.61 12.38
CA THR A 264 -0.71 -9.69 12.72
C THR A 264 -1.69 -9.50 11.57
N ASN A 265 -2.95 -9.15 11.86
CA ASN A 265 -3.99 -8.98 10.87
C ASN A 265 -3.76 -7.75 9.95
N LYS A 266 -3.72 -7.99 8.64
CA LYS A 266 -3.54 -6.96 7.61
C LYS A 266 -4.87 -6.40 7.08
N TYR A 267 -5.95 -7.20 7.14
CA TYR A 267 -7.23 -6.88 6.51
C TYR A 267 -8.39 -7.07 7.52
N PRO A 268 -8.86 -5.98 8.19
CA PRO A 268 -8.33 -4.62 8.16
C PRO A 268 -6.96 -4.52 8.86
N PRO A 269 -6.16 -3.47 8.61
CA PRO A 269 -4.82 -3.35 9.18
C PRO A 269 -4.92 -3.07 10.68
N SER A 270 -4.59 -4.05 11.51
CA SER A 270 -4.68 -3.93 12.97
C SER A 270 -3.70 -2.87 13.52
N LEU A 271 -3.96 -2.35 14.71
CA LEU A 271 -3.04 -1.44 15.39
C LEU A 271 -1.65 -2.07 15.54
N LEU A 272 -1.57 -3.37 15.84
CA LEU A 272 -0.29 -4.08 15.96
C LEU A 272 0.40 -4.21 14.59
N TYR A 273 -0.34 -4.50 13.53
CA TYR A 273 0.17 -4.48 12.14
C TYR A 273 0.72 -3.11 11.76
N LEU A 274 -0.01 -2.04 12.05
CA LEU A 274 0.41 -0.66 11.76
C LEU A 274 1.63 -0.27 12.61
N SER A 275 1.68 -0.68 13.87
CA SER A 275 2.77 -0.37 14.79
C SER A 275 4.07 -1.08 14.40
N MET A 276 4.02 -2.38 14.07
CA MET A 276 5.20 -3.15 13.65
C MET A 276 5.76 -2.71 12.30
N THR A 277 4.95 -2.07 11.45
CA THR A 277 5.37 -1.63 10.12
C THR A 277 5.77 -0.15 10.08
N LEU A 278 4.97 0.76 10.65
CA LEU A 278 5.26 2.20 10.64
C LEU A 278 6.32 2.60 11.66
N GLY A 279 6.46 1.87 12.78
CA GLY A 279 7.52 2.13 13.76
C GLY A 279 8.92 2.11 13.12
N PRO A 280 9.34 0.98 12.51
CA PRO A 280 10.61 0.91 11.79
C PRO A 280 10.68 1.85 10.58
N ALA A 281 9.56 2.14 9.91
CA ALA A 281 9.55 3.08 8.79
C ALA A 281 9.87 4.52 9.22
N LEU A 282 9.36 4.96 10.38
CA LEU A 282 9.68 6.27 10.95
C LEU A 282 11.15 6.35 11.38
N LEU A 283 11.70 5.27 11.96
CA LEU A 283 13.13 5.17 12.23
C LEU A 283 13.94 5.26 10.92
N ALA A 284 13.52 4.53 9.88
CA ALA A 284 14.17 4.58 8.57
C ALA A 284 14.16 6.01 8.00
N LEU A 285 13.05 6.76 8.11
CA LEU A 285 13.01 8.17 7.71
C LEU A 285 14.03 9.03 8.47
N ALA A 286 14.20 8.79 9.78
CA ALA A 286 15.15 9.52 10.62
C ALA A 286 16.62 9.25 10.23
N PHE A 287 16.93 8.02 9.84
CA PHE A 287 18.30 7.61 9.48
C PHE A 287 18.65 7.83 8.01
N LEU A 288 17.66 7.84 7.11
CA LEU A 288 17.86 8.06 5.68
C LEU A 288 18.03 9.54 5.29
N GLU A 289 17.78 10.47 6.20
CA GLU A 289 17.73 11.92 5.91
C GLU A 289 19.01 12.47 5.27
N ASN A 290 20.17 11.99 5.71
CA ASN A 290 21.48 12.43 5.22
C ASN A 290 22.22 11.36 4.38
N VAL A 291 21.50 10.34 3.90
CA VAL A 291 22.12 9.23 3.16
C VAL A 291 22.27 9.58 1.68
N HIS A 292 23.51 9.80 1.27
CA HIS A 292 23.88 10.06 -0.12
C HIS A 292 24.81 8.94 -0.62
N SER A 293 24.23 7.91 -1.25
CA SER A 293 24.97 6.78 -1.81
C SER A 293 24.47 6.43 -3.21
N ARG A 294 25.26 5.64 -3.96
CA ARG A 294 24.85 5.15 -5.29
C ARG A 294 23.55 4.35 -5.22
N TRP A 295 23.43 3.48 -4.21
CA TRP A 295 22.22 2.71 -3.95
C TRP A 295 21.01 3.61 -3.65
N SER A 296 21.17 4.62 -2.79
CA SER A 296 20.05 5.51 -2.44
C SER A 296 19.60 6.34 -3.65
N SER A 297 20.53 6.71 -4.53
CA SER A 297 20.21 7.35 -5.81
C SER A 297 19.39 6.44 -6.73
N VAL A 298 19.76 5.16 -6.88
CA VAL A 298 19.01 4.19 -7.70
C VAL A 298 17.61 3.96 -7.14
N ILE A 299 17.51 3.65 -5.85
CA ILE A 299 16.21 3.41 -5.19
C ILE A 299 15.30 4.62 -5.26
N SER A 300 15.85 5.83 -5.11
CA SER A 300 15.06 7.07 -5.20
C SER A 300 14.37 7.24 -6.56
N VAL A 301 14.88 6.65 -7.65
CA VAL A 301 14.24 6.73 -8.97
C VAL A 301 12.82 6.18 -8.91
N TYR A 302 12.61 5.02 -8.28
CA TYR A 302 11.28 4.44 -8.11
C TYR A 302 10.40 5.31 -7.21
N GLY A 303 10.94 5.80 -6.09
CA GLY A 303 10.17 6.61 -5.14
C GLY A 303 9.77 8.00 -5.65
N ARG A 304 10.46 8.51 -6.68
CA ARG A 304 10.12 9.78 -7.33
C ARG A 304 8.93 9.68 -8.28
N VAL A 305 8.67 8.50 -8.84
CA VAL A 305 7.57 8.21 -9.77
C VAL A 305 6.79 6.95 -9.38
N PRO A 306 6.31 6.88 -8.12
CA PRO A 306 5.82 5.63 -7.53
C PRO A 306 4.55 5.12 -8.21
N PHE A 307 3.63 6.02 -8.57
CA PHE A 307 2.36 5.63 -9.21
C PHE A 307 2.59 5.12 -10.64
N PHE A 308 3.50 5.74 -11.39
CA PHE A 308 3.93 5.23 -12.70
C PHE A 308 4.51 3.81 -12.61
N TYR A 309 5.42 3.57 -11.66
CA TYR A 309 5.93 2.22 -11.41
C TYR A 309 4.81 1.26 -10.99
N TYR A 310 3.92 1.69 -10.09
CA TYR A 310 2.81 0.87 -9.60
C TYR A 310 1.89 0.43 -10.75
N VAL A 311 1.57 1.29 -11.70
CA VAL A 311 0.74 0.86 -12.84
C VAL A 311 1.53 -0.10 -13.73
N LEU A 312 2.74 0.26 -14.15
CA LEU A 312 3.50 -0.54 -15.12
C LEU A 312 3.89 -1.92 -14.60
N HIS A 313 4.22 -2.06 -13.32
CA HIS A 313 4.69 -3.36 -12.82
C HIS A 313 3.59 -4.43 -12.87
N PHE A 314 2.32 -4.09 -12.65
CA PHE A 314 1.22 -5.07 -12.81
C PHE A 314 1.11 -5.57 -14.24
N TYR A 315 1.04 -4.66 -15.21
CA TYR A 315 0.96 -5.05 -16.62
C TYR A 315 2.20 -5.83 -17.08
N LEU A 316 3.39 -5.49 -16.57
CA LEU A 316 4.60 -6.22 -16.89
C LEU A 316 4.59 -7.63 -16.29
N ILE A 317 4.29 -7.77 -15.00
CA ILE A 317 4.26 -9.07 -14.32
C ILE A 317 3.17 -9.97 -14.92
N HIS A 318 1.98 -9.43 -15.19
CA HIS A 318 0.89 -10.20 -15.80
C HIS A 318 1.18 -10.51 -17.28
N GLY A 319 1.81 -9.59 -18.02
CA GLY A 319 2.29 -9.87 -19.37
C GLY A 319 3.31 -11.01 -19.40
N LEU A 320 4.25 -11.04 -18.44
CA LEU A 320 5.16 -12.17 -18.26
C LEU A 320 4.41 -13.46 -17.90
N LEU A 321 3.35 -13.38 -17.08
CA LEU A 321 2.52 -14.54 -16.75
C LEU A 321 1.90 -15.13 -18.01
N VAL A 322 1.35 -14.30 -18.91
CA VAL A 322 0.77 -14.75 -20.19
C VAL A 322 1.83 -15.46 -21.05
N ILE A 323 3.04 -14.90 -21.15
CA ILE A 323 4.14 -15.52 -21.90
C ILE A 323 4.49 -16.89 -21.32
N VAL A 324 4.66 -16.97 -20.00
CA VAL A 324 5.06 -18.21 -19.32
C VAL A 324 3.93 -19.25 -19.36
N PHE A 325 2.67 -18.83 -19.24
CA PHE A 325 1.49 -19.68 -19.39
C PHE A 325 1.51 -20.42 -20.73
N PHE A 326 1.68 -19.72 -21.84
CA PHE A 326 1.76 -20.38 -23.15
C PHE A 326 3.08 -21.14 -23.35
N ALA A 327 4.21 -20.64 -22.86
CA ALA A 327 5.50 -21.30 -22.98
C ALA A 327 5.57 -22.64 -22.22
N THR A 328 4.74 -22.83 -21.21
CA THR A 328 4.61 -24.09 -20.44
C THR A 328 3.59 -25.06 -21.03
N GLY A 329 2.98 -24.72 -22.16
CA GLY A 329 2.10 -25.61 -22.92
C GLY A 329 0.61 -25.51 -22.55
N HIS A 330 0.21 -24.55 -21.71
CA HIS A 330 -1.21 -24.38 -21.39
C HIS A 330 -2.01 -23.88 -22.61
N GLY A 331 -3.18 -24.48 -22.80
CA GLY A 331 -4.09 -24.16 -23.89
C GLY A 331 -5.07 -23.04 -23.57
N SER A 332 -5.82 -22.58 -24.58
CA SER A 332 -6.84 -21.54 -24.41
C SER A 332 -7.97 -21.93 -23.44
N ALA A 333 -8.24 -23.23 -23.29
CA ALA A 333 -9.24 -23.75 -22.36
C ALA A 333 -8.88 -23.50 -20.89
N GLU A 334 -7.59 -23.30 -20.58
CA GLU A 334 -7.09 -23.11 -19.21
C GLU A 334 -6.88 -21.62 -18.85
N ILE A 335 -7.22 -20.70 -19.76
CA ILE A 335 -7.10 -19.25 -19.52
C ILE A 335 -8.01 -18.81 -18.37
N VAL A 336 -9.21 -19.39 -18.29
CA VAL A 336 -10.24 -19.05 -17.30
C VAL A 336 -10.36 -20.20 -16.31
N ASP A 337 -9.98 -19.98 -15.06
CA ASP A 337 -10.38 -20.85 -13.93
C ASP A 337 -11.60 -20.23 -13.25
N LEU A 338 -12.72 -20.95 -13.21
CA LEU A 338 -13.98 -20.43 -12.65
C LEU A 338 -13.89 -20.08 -11.15
N ARG A 339 -12.84 -20.52 -10.45
CA ARG A 339 -12.61 -20.26 -9.03
C ARG A 339 -11.76 -19.01 -8.80
N LEU A 340 -11.10 -18.47 -9.83
CA LEU A 340 -10.15 -17.38 -9.70
C LEU A 340 -10.53 -16.21 -10.62
N PRO A 341 -10.38 -14.96 -10.15
CA PRO A 341 -10.61 -13.78 -11.00
C PRO A 341 -9.43 -13.46 -11.93
N PHE A 342 -8.31 -14.20 -11.84
CA PHE A 342 -7.06 -13.91 -12.53
C PHE A 342 -6.90 -14.79 -13.77
N LEU A 343 -7.05 -14.21 -14.96
CA LEU A 343 -6.86 -14.93 -16.20
C LEU A 343 -5.39 -15.34 -16.40
N PHE A 344 -5.19 -16.46 -17.09
CA PHE A 344 -3.87 -17.06 -17.35
C PHE A 344 -3.15 -17.58 -16.09
N ARG A 345 -3.87 -17.70 -14.97
CA ARG A 345 -3.33 -18.20 -13.69
C ARG A 345 -4.14 -19.40 -13.17
N PRO A 346 -3.99 -20.61 -13.74
CA PRO A 346 -4.69 -21.78 -13.23
C PRO A 346 -4.12 -22.21 -11.87
N LEU A 347 -4.90 -22.91 -11.05
CA LEU A 347 -4.53 -23.25 -9.67
C LEU A 347 -3.24 -24.09 -9.53
N SER A 348 -2.94 -24.94 -10.50
CA SER A 348 -1.74 -25.80 -10.52
C SER A 348 -0.48 -25.12 -11.09
N PHE A 349 -0.54 -23.83 -11.43
CA PHE A 349 0.58 -23.11 -12.03
C PHE A 349 1.53 -22.50 -10.99
N GLY A 350 2.79 -22.33 -11.39
CA GLY A 350 3.80 -21.58 -10.66
C GLY A 350 5.08 -22.37 -10.38
N TYR A 351 5.97 -21.76 -9.61
CA TYR A 351 7.33 -22.20 -9.40
C TYR A 351 7.73 -22.04 -7.92
N GLY A 352 8.88 -22.63 -7.57
CA GLY A 352 9.52 -22.37 -6.27
C GLY A 352 10.04 -20.93 -6.13
N LEU A 353 10.26 -20.50 -4.89
CA LEU A 353 10.66 -19.12 -4.54
C LEU A 353 11.87 -18.59 -5.31
N TRP A 354 12.85 -19.43 -5.62
CA TRP A 354 14.05 -18.98 -6.34
C TRP A 354 13.71 -18.41 -7.73
N VAL A 355 12.79 -19.05 -8.46
CA VAL A 355 12.33 -18.55 -9.76
C VAL A 355 11.55 -17.24 -9.59
N VAL A 356 10.70 -17.16 -8.56
CA VAL A 356 9.98 -15.93 -8.21
C VAL A 356 10.94 -14.77 -7.97
N TYR A 357 12.04 -14.99 -7.24
CA TYR A 357 13.06 -13.96 -7.01
C TYR A 357 13.78 -13.54 -8.29
N PHE A 358 14.12 -14.47 -9.19
CA PHE A 358 14.71 -14.12 -10.48
C PHE A 358 13.78 -13.25 -11.33
N ILE A 359 12.50 -13.62 -11.41
CA ILE A 359 11.49 -12.84 -12.13
C ILE A 359 11.36 -11.44 -11.49
N TRP A 360 11.27 -11.38 -10.16
CA TRP A 360 11.14 -10.12 -9.41
C TRP A 360 12.33 -9.19 -9.66
N ILE A 361 13.55 -9.69 -9.55
CA ILE A 361 14.78 -8.92 -9.82
C ILE A 361 14.78 -8.42 -11.27
N GLY A 362 14.41 -9.29 -12.23
CA GLY A 362 14.29 -8.92 -13.63
C GLY A 362 13.28 -7.79 -13.88
N VAL A 363 12.09 -7.88 -13.27
CA VAL A 363 11.03 -6.87 -13.34
C VAL A 363 11.49 -5.53 -12.76
N VAL A 364 12.10 -5.55 -11.57
CA VAL A 364 12.61 -4.33 -10.92
C VAL A 364 13.71 -3.68 -11.78
N ALA A 365 14.65 -4.48 -12.27
CA ALA A 365 15.75 -3.99 -13.12
C ALA A 365 15.23 -3.40 -14.43
N PHE A 366 14.29 -4.08 -15.10
CA PHE A 366 13.69 -3.62 -16.35
C PHE A 366 12.98 -2.26 -16.16
N LEU A 367 12.21 -2.11 -15.09
CA LEU A 367 11.43 -0.90 -14.81
C LEU A 367 12.29 0.31 -14.37
N TYR A 368 13.58 0.12 -14.07
CA TYR A 368 14.48 1.21 -13.72
C TYR A 368 14.57 2.27 -14.83
N LEU A 369 14.77 1.85 -16.08
CA LEU A 369 14.97 2.76 -17.21
C LEU A 369 13.68 3.55 -17.54
N PRO A 370 12.49 2.92 -17.64
CA PRO A 370 11.22 3.64 -17.76
C PRO A 370 11.00 4.65 -16.63
N CYS A 371 11.25 4.27 -15.37
CA CYS A 371 11.07 5.19 -14.24
C CYS A 371 12.04 6.38 -14.29
N ARG A 372 13.29 6.14 -14.68
CA ARG A 372 14.29 7.20 -14.86
C ARG A 372 13.88 8.16 -15.97
N TRP A 373 13.40 7.64 -17.09
CA TRP A 373 12.88 8.43 -18.20
C TRP A 373 11.68 9.27 -17.77
N PHE A 374 10.67 8.66 -17.14
CA PHE A 374 9.46 9.37 -16.73
C PHE A 374 9.75 10.43 -15.66
N ASN A 375 10.68 10.17 -14.74
CA ASN A 375 11.13 11.18 -13.78
C ASN A 375 11.77 12.39 -14.47
N ARG A 376 12.58 12.18 -15.54
CA ARG A 376 13.11 13.30 -16.34
C ARG A 376 12.00 14.03 -17.08
N TYR A 377 11.07 13.29 -17.69
CA TYR A 377 9.92 13.85 -18.40
C TYR A 377 9.09 14.79 -17.50
N LYS A 378 8.79 14.35 -16.26
CA LYS A 378 8.03 15.13 -15.27
C LYS A 378 8.75 16.40 -14.79
N LEU A 379 10.08 16.45 -14.89
CA LEU A 379 10.88 17.64 -14.56
C LEU A 379 10.93 18.64 -15.71
N THR A 380 10.86 18.18 -16.96
CA THR A 380 10.97 19.03 -18.14
C THR A 380 9.63 19.45 -18.74
N HIS A 381 8.52 18.88 -18.28
CA HIS A 381 7.18 19.20 -18.79
C HIS A 381 6.18 19.54 -17.69
N SER A 382 5.12 20.27 -18.07
CA SER A 382 4.17 20.90 -17.15
C SER A 382 2.70 20.58 -17.44
N GLN A 383 2.40 19.56 -18.26
CA GLN A 383 1.03 19.21 -18.63
C GLN A 383 0.19 18.86 -17.38
N TRP A 384 -1.10 19.16 -17.45
CA TRP A 384 -2.01 19.04 -16.30
C TRP A 384 -2.09 17.62 -15.73
N TRP A 385 -2.01 16.59 -16.58
CA TRP A 385 -2.14 15.18 -16.19
C TRP A 385 -0.94 14.66 -15.38
N LEU A 386 0.24 15.28 -15.49
CA LEU A 386 1.44 14.93 -14.70
C LEU A 386 1.28 15.17 -13.19
N LYS A 387 0.24 15.91 -12.79
CA LYS A 387 -0.12 16.08 -11.37
C LYS A 387 -0.91 14.90 -10.82
N TYR A 388 -1.45 14.07 -11.71
CA TYR A 388 -2.27 12.90 -11.41
C TYR A 388 -1.53 11.57 -11.62
N VAL A 389 -0.28 11.62 -12.09
CA VAL A 389 0.65 10.49 -12.30
C VAL A 389 1.96 10.73 -11.54
#